data_AF-A0A3B7R0S7-F1
#
_entry.id   AF-A0A3B7R0S7-F1
#
_cell.length_a   1.000
_cell.length_b   1.000
_cell.length_c   1.000
_cell.angle_alpha   90.00
_cell.angle_beta   90.00
_cell.angle_gamma   90.00
#
_symmetry.space_group_name_H-M   'P 1'
#
loop_
_entity.id
_entity.type
_entity.pdbx_description
1 polymer ?
#
loop_
_entity_poly.entity_id
_entity_poly.type
_entity_poly.pdbx_seq_one_letter_code
_entity_poly.pdbx_strand_id
1 'polypeptide(L)'
;MISTQLTAMGFVPTKHVKAGGARPAGVQYERKGPFEPMCVFVALDETFAEIVLGPGQRPRVYGRGRFSTAEDLGNFLRLHAN
;
A
#
# COMPACT_ATOMS: atom_id res chain seq x y z
N MET A 1 -3.45 -5.62 12.62
CA MET A 1 -2.31 -4.81 12.12
C MET A 1 -2.40 -4.78 10.60
N ILE A 2 -2.21 -3.60 10.01
CA ILE A 2 -2.34 -3.37 8.56
C ILE A 2 -1.35 -4.25 7.78
N SER A 3 -0.12 -4.32 8.26
CA SER A 3 0.95 -5.16 7.70
C SER A 3 0.53 -6.64 7.58
N THR A 4 -0.06 -7.22 8.63
CA THR A 4 -0.55 -8.61 8.63
C THR A 4 -1.63 -8.83 7.58
N GLN A 5 -2.54 -7.88 7.41
CA GLN A 5 -3.62 -8.00 6.42
C GLN A 5 -3.10 -7.91 4.99
N LEU A 6 -2.12 -7.04 4.73
CA LEU A 6 -1.47 -6.96 3.42
C LEU A 6 -0.78 -8.28 3.05
N THR A 7 -0.07 -8.90 3.98
CA THR A 7 0.55 -10.21 3.76
C THR A 7 -0.49 -11.30 3.49
N ALA A 8 -1.62 -11.31 4.23
CA ALA A 8 -2.72 -12.23 3.98
C ALA A 8 -3.38 -12.03 2.60
N MET A 9 -3.33 -10.80 2.06
CA MET A 9 -3.80 -10.45 0.71
C MET A 9 -2.76 -10.70 -0.38
N GLY A 10 -1.62 -11.32 -0.05
CA GLY A 10 -0.56 -11.70 -0.99
C GLY A 10 0.40 -10.56 -1.34
N PHE A 11 0.40 -9.46 -0.60
CA PHE A 11 1.42 -8.43 -0.74
C PHE A 11 2.71 -8.81 0.00
N VAL A 12 3.85 -8.54 -0.62
CA VAL A 12 5.18 -8.84 -0.08
C VAL A 12 5.90 -7.54 0.23
N PRO A 13 6.50 -7.36 1.43
CA PRO A 13 7.31 -6.18 1.71
C PRO A 13 8.55 -6.16 0.81
N THR A 14 8.77 -5.07 0.07
CA THR A 14 9.88 -4.94 -0.89
C THR A 14 10.93 -3.93 -0.45
N LYS A 15 10.52 -2.86 0.23
CA LYS A 15 11.44 -1.76 0.57
C LYS A 15 11.03 -1.01 1.83
N HIS A 16 12.01 -0.63 2.63
CA HIS A 16 11.85 0.38 3.67
C HIS A 16 12.03 1.77 3.07
N VAL A 17 11.05 2.64 3.29
CA VAL A 17 11.03 4.02 2.79
C VAL A 17 11.30 4.95 3.96
N LYS A 18 12.39 5.72 3.85
CA LYS A 18 12.72 6.76 4.83
C LYS A 18 11.69 7.88 4.77
N ALA A 19 11.48 8.56 5.90
CA ALA A 19 10.68 9.78 5.94
C ALA A 19 11.28 10.82 4.98
N GLY A 20 10.41 11.59 4.32
CA GLY A 20 10.84 12.61 3.38
C GLY A 20 9.74 13.64 3.12
N GLY A 21 10.06 14.92 3.32
CA GLY A 21 9.09 16.02 3.19
C GLY A 21 7.87 15.80 4.07
N ALA A 22 6.69 15.70 3.45
CA ALA A 22 5.41 15.45 4.12
C ALA A 22 5.05 13.96 4.31
N ARG A 23 5.91 13.03 3.85
CA ARG A 23 5.63 11.59 3.93
C ARG A 23 6.34 10.97 5.14
N PRO A 24 5.62 10.23 6.01
CA PRO A 24 6.25 9.52 7.13
C PRO A 24 7.16 8.40 6.63
N ALA A 25 8.01 7.87 7.52
CA ALA A 25 8.73 6.63 7.24
C ALA A 25 7.75 5.45 7.18
N GLY A 26 8.06 4.43 6.38
CA GLY A 26 7.16 3.30 6.20
C GLY A 26 7.76 2.15 5.41
N VAL A 27 6.91 1.18 5.09
CA VAL A 27 7.25 -0.01 4.31
C VAL A 27 6.42 -0.02 3.04
N GLN A 28 7.07 -0.33 1.93
CA GLN A 28 6.45 -0.59 0.65
C GLN A 28 6.17 -2.08 0.54
N TYR A 29 4.95 -2.40 0.12
CA TYR A 29 4.44 -3.72 -0.13
C TYR A 29 4.02 -3.83 -1.59
N GLU A 30 4.35 -4.93 -2.25
CA GLU A 30 4.00 -5.15 -3.65
C GLU A 30 3.27 -6.47 -3.84
N ARG A 31 2.28 -6.47 -4.73
CA ARG A 31 1.60 -7.68 -5.20
C ARG A 31 1.61 -7.67 -6.72
N LYS A 32 2.04 -8.78 -7.31
CA LYS A 32 1.86 -8.99 -8.76
C LYS A 32 0.39 -9.31 -9.02
N GLY A 33 -0.34 -8.39 -9.61
CA GLY A 33 -1.69 -8.63 -10.10
C GLY A 33 -1.68 -9.34 -11.47
N PRO A 34 -2.83 -9.89 -11.90
CA PRO A 34 -2.96 -10.51 -13.23
C PRO A 34 -2.83 -9.50 -14.38
N PHE A 35 -3.14 -8.22 -14.14
CA PHE A 35 -3.09 -7.16 -15.13
C PHE A 35 -1.94 -6.17 -14.87
N GLU A 36 -1.86 -5.63 -13.66
CA GLU A 36 -0.82 -4.67 -13.28
C GLU A 36 -0.27 -4.97 -11.88
N PRO A 37 1.02 -4.69 -11.63
CA PRO A 37 1.57 -4.75 -10.29
C PRO A 37 0.93 -3.65 -9.41
N MET A 38 0.63 -4.03 -8.18
CA MET A 38 0.11 -3.16 -7.15
C MET A 38 1.20 -2.86 -6.13
N CYS A 39 1.29 -1.60 -5.73
CA CYS A 39 2.22 -1.12 -4.71
C CYS A 39 1.43 -0.39 -3.62
N VAL A 40 1.67 -0.77 -2.37
CA VAL A 40 1.04 -0.16 -1.19
C VAL A 40 2.15 0.27 -0.26
N PHE A 41 2.21 1.56 0.01
CA PHE A 41 3.04 2.08 1.08
C PHE A 41 2.23 2.17 2.36
N VAL A 42 2.80 1.74 3.47
CA VAL A 42 2.22 1.86 4.82
C VAL A 42 3.22 2.54 5.73
N ALA A 43 2.78 3.56 6.47
CA ALA A 43 3.61 4.22 7.48
C ALA A 43 3.98 3.25 8.63
N LEU A 44 5.12 3.48 9.28
CA LEU A 44 5.57 2.60 10.40
C LEU A 44 4.61 2.61 11.60
N ASP A 45 3.87 3.70 11.79
CA ASP A 45 2.84 3.82 12.82
C ASP A 45 1.49 3.19 12.41
N GLU A 46 1.42 2.61 11.21
CA GLU A 46 0.22 2.04 10.57
C GLU A 46 -0.98 3.00 10.50
N THR A 47 -0.77 4.32 10.65
CA THR A 47 -1.88 5.30 10.61
C THR A 47 -2.20 5.79 9.20
N PHE A 48 -1.29 5.57 8.25
CA PHE A 48 -1.36 6.10 6.90
C PHE A 48 -0.95 5.04 5.88
N ALA A 49 -1.67 4.97 4.77
CA ALA A 49 -1.25 4.22 3.60
C ALA A 49 -1.51 4.98 2.29
N GLU A 50 -0.69 4.68 1.29
CA GLU A 50 -0.78 5.21 -0.06
C GLU A 50 -0.78 4.04 -1.04
N ILE A 51 -1.77 3.99 -1.92
CA ILE A 51 -1.95 2.90 -2.88
C ILE A 51 -1.66 3.42 -4.27
N VAL A 52 -0.73 2.72 -4.91
CA VAL A 52 -0.21 3.02 -6.22
C VAL A 52 -0.42 1.79 -7.08
N LEU A 53 -1.17 1.90 -8.17
CA LEU A 53 -1.28 0.82 -9.15
C LEU A 53 -0.51 1.23 -10.40
N GLY A 54 0.19 0.25 -10.97
CA GLY A 54 0.87 0.40 -12.23
C GLY A 54 2.32 -0.06 -12.18
N PRO A 55 2.88 -0.42 -13.34
CA PRO A 55 4.28 -0.82 -13.47
C PRO A 55 5.21 0.32 -13.03
N GLY A 56 6.33 -0.02 -12.40
CA GLY A 56 7.29 0.92 -11.79
C GLY A 56 7.85 2.02 -12.72
N GLN A 57 7.52 2.02 -14.02
CA GLN A 57 7.82 3.12 -14.95
C GLN A 57 6.78 4.26 -14.95
N ARG A 58 5.50 4.02 -14.63
CA ARG A 58 4.44 5.05 -14.56
C ARG A 58 3.41 4.72 -13.45
N PRO A 59 3.81 4.80 -12.17
CA PRO A 59 2.89 4.62 -11.06
C PRO A 59 1.75 5.63 -11.12
N ARG A 60 0.50 5.17 -11.09
CA ARG A 60 -0.67 6.02 -10.87
C ARG A 60 -1.06 5.90 -9.40
N VAL A 61 -1.21 7.03 -8.72
CA VAL A 61 -1.73 7.06 -7.36
C VAL A 61 -3.25 6.93 -7.45
N TYR A 62 -3.80 5.83 -6.95
CA TYR A 62 -5.25 5.59 -6.95
C TYR A 62 -5.91 6.14 -5.69
N GLY A 63 -5.17 6.17 -4.58
CA GLY A 63 -5.68 6.71 -3.33
C GLY A 63 -4.60 6.87 -2.28
N ARG A 64 -4.86 7.80 -1.36
CA ARG A 64 -4.07 8.03 -0.16
C ARG A 64 -5.02 8.34 0.99
N GLY A 65 -4.73 7.82 2.17
CA GLY A 65 -5.63 7.99 3.29
C GLY A 65 -4.98 7.63 4.60
N ARG A 66 -5.53 8.21 5.68
CA ARG A 66 -5.37 7.64 7.00
C ARG A 66 -6.37 6.51 7.14
N PHE A 67 -5.91 5.38 7.63
CA PHE A 67 -6.74 4.21 7.87
C PHE A 67 -6.79 4.00 9.37
N SER A 68 -8.00 3.96 9.93
CA SER A 68 -8.20 3.70 11.35
C SER A 68 -8.11 2.21 11.65
N THR A 69 -8.44 1.37 10.67
CA THR A 69 -8.37 -0.08 10.78
C THR A 69 -7.78 -0.73 9.53
N ALA A 70 -7.29 -1.96 9.69
CA ALA A 70 -6.81 -2.75 8.55
C ALA A 70 -7.96 -3.17 7.61
N GLU A 71 -9.18 -3.28 8.13
CA GLU A 71 -10.38 -3.58 7.35
C GLU A 71 -10.72 -2.46 6.36
N ASP A 72 -10.57 -1.20 6.77
CA ASP A 72 -10.76 -0.03 5.89
C ASP A 72 -9.81 -0.08 4.69
N LEU A 73 -8.54 -0.42 4.93
CA LEU A 73 -7.55 -0.58 3.86
C LEU A 73 -7.90 -1.77 2.96
N GLY A 74 -8.31 -2.90 3.55
CA GLY A 74 -8.71 -4.09 2.80
C GLY A 74 -9.90 -3.84 1.88
N ASN A 75 -10.91 -3.11 2.37
CA ASN A 75 -12.07 -2.72 1.58
C ASN A 75 -11.68 -1.76 0.44
N PHE A 76 -10.84 -0.77 0.74
CA PHE A 76 -10.31 0.12 -0.28
C PHE A 76 -9.52 -0.64 -1.36
N LEU A 77 -8.62 -1.54 -0.96
CA LEU A 77 -7.87 -2.38 -1.90
C LEU A 77 -8.80 -3.26 -2.73
N ARG A 78 -9.85 -3.86 -2.15
CA ARG A 78 -10.83 -4.66 -2.92
C ARG A 78 -11.58 -3.84 -3.98
N LEU A 79 -11.92 -2.58 -3.67
CA LEU A 79 -12.60 -1.70 -4.60
C LEU A 79 -11.71 -1.24 -5.76
N HIS A 80 -10.39 -1.17 -5.54
CA HIS A 80 -9.44 -0.63 -6.52
C HIS A 80 -8.52 -1.69 -7.18
N ALA A 81 -8.50 -2.93 -6.69
CA ALA A 81 -7.65 -4.02 -7.21
C ALA A 81 -8.34 -4.96 -8.21
N ASN A 82 -9.63 -4.75 -8.51
CA ASN A 82 -10.40 -5.46 -9.54
C ASN A 82 -10.54 -4.58 -10.79
#